data_AF-A0A2V5UXU4-F1
#
_entry.id   AF-A0A2V5UXU4-F1
#
_cell.length_a   1.000
_cell.length_b   1.000
_cell.length_c   1.000
_cell.angle_alpha   90.00
_cell.angle_beta   90.00
_cell.angle_gamma   90.00
#
_symmetry.space_group_name_H-M   'P 1'
#
loop_
_entity.id
_entity.type
_entity.pdbx_description
1 polymer ?
#
loop_
_entity_poly.entity_id
_entity_poly.type
_entity_poly.pdbx_seq_one_letter_code
_entity_poly.pdbx_strand_id
1 'polypeptide(L)' 'MADKPSKLKIADREFTSRLIVGTGKFASNELMRDALIASETELVTVALR' A
#
# COMPACT_ATOMS: atom_id res chain seq x y z
N MET A 1 -0.26 -25.53 -12.65
CA MET A 1 0.83 -24.90 -11.87
C MET A 1 0.57 -23.40 -11.92
N ALA A 2 0.08 -22.79 -10.84
CA ALA A 2 -0.30 -21.39 -10.87
C ALA A 2 0.97 -20.54 -11.05
N ASP A 3 0.95 -19.68 -12.07
CA ASP A 3 1.99 -18.72 -12.37
C ASP A 3 2.22 -17.86 -11.12
N LYS A 4 3.44 -17.86 -10.59
CA LYS A 4 3.78 -17.09 -9.38
C LYS A 4 3.61 -15.63 -9.75
N PRO A 5 2.77 -14.82 -9.06
CA PRO A 5 2.57 -13.44 -9.47
C PRO A 5 3.93 -12.73 -9.44
N SER A 6 4.36 -12.25 -10.61
CA SER A 6 5.56 -11.44 -10.73
C SER A 6 5.43 -10.23 -9.80
N LYS A 7 6.52 -9.83 -9.15
CA LYS A 7 6.51 -8.64 -8.30
C LYS A 7 6.13 -7.41 -9.13
N LEU A 8 5.41 -6.47 -8.53
CA LEU A 8 5.15 -5.18 -9.12
C LEU A 8 6.44 -4.35 -9.09
N LYS A 9 6.96 -3.96 -10.24
CA LYS A 9 8.12 -3.07 -10.34
C LYS A 9 7.67 -1.65 -10.69
N ILE A 10 7.99 -0.67 -9.85
CA ILE A 10 7.78 0.76 -10.13
C ILE A 10 9.16 1.43 -10.03
N ALA A 11 9.63 1.96 -11.17
CA ALA A 11 11.00 2.46 -11.31
C ALA A 11 12.06 1.43 -10.86
N ASP A 12 12.87 1.77 -9.87
CA ASP A 12 13.95 0.97 -9.28
C ASP A 12 13.50 0.12 -8.07
N ARG A 13 12.21 0.12 -7.74
CA ARG A 13 11.65 -0.59 -6.57
C ARG A 13 10.72 -1.74 -6.98
N GLU A 14 10.72 -2.80 -6.17
CA GLU A 14 9.85 -3.96 -6.33
C GLU A 14 8.91 -4.09 -5.11
N PHE A 15 7.66 -4.44 -5.38
CA PHE A 15 6.60 -4.62 -4.39
C PHE A 15 5.96 -6.00 -4.60
N THR A 16 5.66 -6.68 -3.50
CA THR A 16 4.87 -7.92 -3.50
C THR A 16 3.38 -7.58 -3.47
N SER A 17 3.00 -6.56 -2.69
CA SER A 17 1.65 -6.04 -2.60
C SER A 17 1.29 -5.22 -3.83
N ARG A 18 0.10 -5.47 -4.37
CA ARG A 18 -0.50 -4.71 -5.50
C ARG A 18 -1.56 -3.71 -5.03
N LEU A 19 -1.76 -3.60 -3.71
CA LEU A 19 -2.69 -2.66 -3.11
C LEU A 19 -1.94 -1.37 -2.75
N ILE A 20 -2.30 -0.28 -3.41
CA ILE A 20 -1.79 1.06 -3.14
C ILE A 20 -2.86 1.82 -2.35
N VAL A 21 -2.49 2.41 -1.22
CA VAL A 21 -3.45 3.08 -0.32
C VAL A 21 -3.17 4.58 -0.23
N GLY A 22 -4.21 5.41 -0.18
CA GLY A 22 -4.07 6.83 0.14
C GLY A 22 -4.32 7.10 1.62
N THR A 23 -3.67 8.12 2.19
CA THR A 23 -3.86 8.54 3.60
C THR A 23 -5.08 9.44 3.85
N GLY A 24 -5.83 9.80 2.80
CA GLY A 24 -7.00 10.67 2.93
C GLY A 24 -8.21 9.96 3.54
N LYS A 25 -9.11 10.74 4.15
CA LYS A 25 -10.46 10.31 4.59
C LYS A 25 -10.53 9.26 5.71
N PHE A 26 -9.43 8.95 6.40
CA PHE A 26 -9.52 8.20 7.65
C PHE A 26 -10.08 9.08 8.77
N ALA A 27 -10.97 8.52 9.59
CA ALA A 27 -11.59 9.22 10.72
C ALA A 27 -10.59 9.54 11.85
N SER A 28 -9.50 8.79 11.96
CA SER A 28 -8.40 9.02 12.90
C SER A 28 -7.09 8.42 12.41
N ASN A 29 -5.97 8.85 12.98
CA ASN A 29 -4.65 8.31 12.67
C ASN A 29 -4.49 6.85 13.14
N GLU A 30 -5.15 6.47 14.23
CA GLU A 30 -5.15 5.09 14.74
C GLU A 30 -5.85 4.15 13.75
N LEU A 31 -7.03 4.54 13.26
CA LEU A 31 -7.78 3.76 12.27
C LEU A 31 -6.99 3.64 10.95
N MET A 32 -6.33 4.73 10.52
CA MET A 32 -5.45 4.69 9.35
C MET A 32 -4.30 3.69 9.56
N ARG A 33 -3.59 3.76 10.69
CA ARG A 33 -2.49 2.85 11.01
C ARG A 33 -2.96 1.40 10.97
N ASP A 34 -4.07 1.10 11.64
CA ASP A 34 -4.58 -0.26 11.76
C ASP A 34 -5.03 -0.79 10.38
N ALA A 35 -5.65 0.06 9.55
CA ALA A 35 -6.00 -0.29 8.17
C ALA A 35 -4.77 -0.55 7.29
N LEU A 36 -3.72 0.28 7.40
CA LEU A 36 -2.48 0.10 6.65
C LEU A 36 -1.81 -1.24 7.00
N ILE A 37 -1.72 -1.57 8.30
CA ILE A 37 -1.15 -2.83 8.77
C ILE A 37 -1.97 -4.02 8.28
N ALA A 38 -3.30 -3.99 8.47
CA ALA A 38 -4.18 -5.07 8.06
C ALA A 38 -4.21 -5.31 6.55
N SER A 39 -3.95 -4.26 5.75
CA SER A 39 -3.93 -4.33 4.29
C SER A 39 -2.62 -4.86 3.70
N GLU A 40 -1.55 -4.95 4.50
CA GLU A 40 -0.20 -5.32 4.05
C GLU A 40 0.27 -4.51 2.83
N THR A 41 -0.18 -3.25 2.73
CA THR A 41 0.26 -2.35 1.66
C THR A 41 1.73 -1.97 1.86
N GLU A 42 2.49 -1.99 0.77
CA GLU A 42 3.89 -1.56 0.76
C GLU A 42 4.05 -0.15 0.16
N LEU A 43 2.97 0.48 -0.31
CA LEU A 43 3.00 1.79 -0.94
C LEU A 43 1.78 2.64 -0.55
N VAL A 44 2.07 3.80 0.05
CA VAL A 44 1.06 4.74 0.54
C VAL A 44 1.29 6.13 -0.04
N THR A 45 0.22 6.85 -0.40
CA THR A 45 0.30 8.24 -0.89
C THR A 45 -0.06 9.26 0.20
N VAL A 46 0.58 10.43 0.15
CA VAL A 46 0.32 11.58 1.03
C VAL A 46 0.09 12.83 0.20
N ALA A 47 -0.80 13.70 0.66
CA ALA A 47 -0.98 15.03 0.08
C ALA A 47 -0.01 16.01 0.77
N LEU A 48 0.81 16.71 -0.02
CA LEU A 48 1.63 17.82 0.46
C LEU A 48 0.80 19.10 0.42
N ARG A 49 0.92 19.92 1.45
CA ARG A 49 0.32 21.25 1.57
C ARG A 49 1.30 22.19 2.24
#